data_AF-A0A183DDU4-F1
#
_entry.id   AF-A0A183DDU4-F1
#
_cell.length_a   1.000
_cell.length_b   1.000
_cell.length_c   1.000
_cell.angle_alpha   90.00
_cell.angle_beta   90.00
_cell.angle_gamma   90.00
#
_symmetry.space_group_name_H-M   'P 1'
#
loop_
_entity.id
_entity.type
_entity.pdbx_description
1 polymer ?
#
loop_
_entity_poly.entity_id
_entity_poly.type
_entity_poly.pdbx_seq_one_letter_code
_entity_poly.pdbx_strand_id
1 'polypeptide(L)'
;MSETWFNSPNNMPYDNTGNVRKLAIAEKYKPYRILIPNYCPPFYCKPIDDYPFDVQKHVDDASPENLVVIRKHWRRWQQNKMLENFDFSGDFSGLPMNPAGRQGIAGRGCHIKFGANLRTVYVLLRGTKRKQLQV
;
A
#
# COMPACT_ATOMS: atom_id res chain seq x y z
N MET A 1 -0.50 14.62 -30.85
CA MET A 1 -0.45 15.23 -29.50
C MET A 1 0.06 14.17 -28.53
N SER A 2 1.22 14.38 -27.91
CA SER A 2 1.75 13.45 -26.90
C SER A 2 0.88 13.59 -25.65
N GLU A 3 -0.04 12.65 -25.42
CA GLU A 3 -0.78 12.59 -24.16
C GLU A 3 0.20 12.26 -23.04
N THR A 4 0.61 13.26 -22.27
CA THR A 4 1.43 13.04 -21.09
C THR A 4 0.55 12.42 -20.00
N TRP A 5 0.94 11.25 -19.51
CA TRP A 5 0.27 10.61 -18.37
C TRP A 5 0.42 11.39 -17.06
N PHE A 6 1.36 12.35 -17.06
CA PHE A 6 1.58 13.34 -16.03
C PHE A 6 0.96 14.69 -16.46
N ASN A 7 0.08 15.24 -15.63
CA ASN A 7 -0.38 16.63 -15.77
C ASN A 7 0.65 17.53 -15.07
N SER A 8 1.66 18.04 -15.80
CA SER A 8 2.72 18.94 -15.27
C SER A 8 3.62 18.29 -14.18
N PRO A 9 4.72 18.92 -13.68
CA PRO A 9 5.60 18.34 -12.67
C PRO A 9 4.95 18.46 -11.28
N ASN A 10 3.78 17.87 -11.10
CA ASN A 10 2.99 17.98 -9.87
C ASN A 10 3.32 16.83 -8.93
N ASN A 11 4.41 17.02 -8.20
CA ASN A 11 4.72 16.26 -7.01
C ASN A 11 3.69 16.62 -5.92
N MET A 12 2.80 15.70 -5.59
CA MET A 12 1.88 15.86 -4.47
C MET A 12 2.55 15.42 -3.16
N PRO A 13 2.27 16.09 -2.03
CA PRO A 13 2.76 15.61 -0.74
C PRO A 13 2.16 14.23 -0.43
N TYR A 14 3.02 13.30 -0.04
CA TYR A 14 2.64 11.98 0.47
C TYR A 14 2.53 12.01 1.99
N ASP A 15 3.55 12.54 2.64
CA ASP A 15 3.60 12.76 4.09
C ASP A 15 4.01 14.20 4.35
N ASN A 16 3.12 14.96 5.01
CA ASN A 16 3.36 16.36 5.33
C ASN A 16 4.50 16.54 6.34
N THR A 17 4.82 15.51 7.13
CA THR A 17 5.89 15.57 8.14
C THR A 17 7.26 15.22 7.56
N GLY A 18 7.31 14.27 6.63
CA GLY A 18 8.58 13.79 6.04
C GLY A 18 9.03 14.52 4.77
N ASN A 19 8.32 15.57 4.33
CA ASN A 19 8.54 16.25 3.04
C ASN A 19 8.64 15.27 1.85
N VAL A 20 7.92 14.15 1.93
CA VAL A 20 7.93 13.11 0.91
C VAL A 20 6.92 13.46 -0.16
N ARG A 21 7.32 13.32 -1.43
CA ARG A 21 6.52 13.65 -2.59
C ARG A 21 6.20 12.41 -3.41
N LYS A 22 5.01 12.38 -4.02
CA LYS A 22 4.55 11.34 -4.94
C LYS A 22 4.15 11.93 -6.29
N LEU A 23 4.20 11.11 -7.33
CA LEU A 23 3.74 11.48 -8.67
C LEU A 23 2.21 11.60 -8.69
N ALA A 24 1.68 12.66 -9.28
CA ALA A 24 0.26 12.73 -9.61
C ALA A 24 -0.06 11.83 -10.81
N ILE A 25 -1.01 10.90 -10.63
CA ILE A 25 -1.46 9.98 -11.69
C ILE A 25 -2.92 10.29 -12.00
N ALA A 26 -3.22 10.60 -13.25
CA ALA A 26 -4.60 10.78 -13.68
C ALA A 26 -5.39 9.47 -13.59
N GLU A 27 -6.69 9.55 -13.31
CA GLU A 27 -7.54 8.38 -13.02
C GLU A 27 -7.45 7.29 -14.11
N LYS A 28 -7.41 7.70 -15.39
CA LYS A 28 -7.29 6.81 -16.55
C LYS A 28 -6.01 5.95 -16.55
N TYR A 29 -4.96 6.36 -15.84
CA TYR A 29 -3.66 5.68 -15.78
C TYR A 29 -3.43 4.90 -14.48
N LYS A 30 -4.32 5.00 -13.48
CA LYS A 30 -4.19 4.22 -12.23
C LYS A 30 -4.21 2.70 -12.46
N PRO A 31 -5.08 2.11 -13.30
CA PRO A 31 -5.13 0.66 -13.47
C PRO A 31 -3.84 0.10 -14.09
N TYR A 32 -3.27 -0.96 -13.49
CA TYR A 32 -1.98 -1.52 -13.96
C TYR A 32 -1.99 -2.02 -15.41
N ARG A 33 -3.16 -2.45 -15.92
CA ARG A 33 -3.35 -2.87 -17.32
C ARG A 33 -3.05 -1.77 -18.34
N ILE A 34 -3.14 -0.50 -17.95
CA ILE A 34 -2.78 0.62 -18.81
C ILE A 34 -1.26 0.80 -18.74
N LEU A 35 -0.60 0.73 -19.89
CA LEU A 35 0.84 0.91 -19.99
C LEU A 35 1.19 2.39 -19.88
N ILE A 36 2.15 2.69 -19.01
CA ILE A 36 2.70 4.01 -18.83
C ILE A 36 4.20 3.92 -19.11
N PRO A 37 4.69 4.49 -20.23
CA PRO A 37 6.11 4.48 -20.51
C PRO A 37 6.86 5.31 -19.47
N ASN A 38 7.99 4.81 -19.00
CA ASN A 38 8.89 5.47 -18.04
C ASN A 38 8.25 5.81 -16.68
N TYR A 39 7.21 5.07 -16.28
CA TYR A 39 6.65 5.20 -14.93
C TYR A 39 7.64 4.70 -13.87
N CYS A 40 8.30 5.64 -13.19
CA CYS A 40 9.27 5.37 -12.13
C CYS A 40 8.87 6.17 -10.87
N PRO A 41 7.94 5.65 -10.04
CA PRO A 41 7.53 6.33 -8.83
C PRO A 41 8.67 6.38 -7.80
N PRO A 42 8.79 7.47 -7.01
CA PRO A 42 9.77 7.55 -5.94
C PRO A 42 9.55 6.40 -4.94
N PHE A 43 10.62 5.75 -4.53
CA PHE A 43 10.59 4.69 -3.51
C PHE A 43 10.74 5.32 -2.13
N TYR A 44 9.77 5.08 -1.25
CA TYR A 44 9.80 5.56 0.12
C TYR A 44 9.28 4.51 1.10
N CYS A 45 10.02 4.32 2.19
CA CYS A 45 9.61 3.57 3.36
C CYS A 45 9.97 4.42 4.57
N LYS A 46 9.00 4.73 5.42
CA LYS A 46 9.26 5.46 6.66
C LYS A 46 10.24 4.65 7.54
N PRO A 47 11.34 5.26 8.03
CA PRO A 47 12.30 4.61 8.92
C PRO A 47 11.62 3.98 10.13
N ILE A 48 12.17 2.86 10.61
CA ILE A 48 11.61 2.14 11.76
C ILE A 48 11.66 3.02 13.01
N ASP A 49 12.75 3.77 13.20
CA ASP A 49 12.98 4.61 14.37
C ASP A 49 11.94 5.74 14.52
N ASP A 50 11.29 6.14 13.43
CA ASP A 50 10.25 7.18 13.42
C ASP A 50 8.84 6.66 13.82
N TYR A 51 8.72 5.37 14.15
CA TYR A 51 7.49 4.78 14.71
C TYR A 51 7.55 4.73 16.24
N PRO A 52 6.39 4.74 16.93
CA PRO A 52 6.32 4.46 18.36
C PRO A 52 7.01 3.14 18.72
N PHE A 53 7.78 3.12 19.81
CA PHE A 53 8.64 2.01 20.21
C PHE A 53 7.93 0.65 20.24
N ASP A 54 6.68 0.62 20.73
CA ASP A 54 5.83 -0.57 20.81
C ASP A 54 5.46 -1.15 19.43
N VAL A 55 5.43 -0.31 18.40
CA VAL A 55 5.07 -0.66 17.03
C VAL A 55 6.30 -1.09 16.20
N GLN A 56 7.49 -0.56 16.50
CA GLN A 56 8.72 -0.74 15.70
C GLN A 56 9.01 -2.22 15.35
N LYS A 57 8.87 -3.14 16.31
CA LYS A 57 9.08 -4.59 16.11
C LYS A 57 8.15 -5.23 15.07
N HIS A 58 7.04 -4.57 14.74
CA HIS A 58 6.08 -5.05 13.75
C HIS A 58 6.33 -4.41 12.38
N VAL A 59 7.17 -3.40 12.26
CA VAL A 59 7.42 -2.70 11.00
C VAL A 59 8.33 -3.55 10.11
N ASP A 60 7.96 -3.73 8.85
CA ASP A 60 8.82 -4.41 7.88
C ASP A 60 10.01 -3.52 7.53
N ASP A 61 11.21 -4.01 7.78
CA ASP A 61 12.45 -3.35 7.38
C ASP A 61 12.61 -3.40 5.85
N ALA A 62 12.95 -2.25 5.27
CA ALA A 62 13.16 -2.06 3.84
C ALA A 62 14.64 -2.18 3.43
N SER A 63 15.51 -2.65 4.32
CA SER A 63 16.89 -3.03 3.97
C SER A 63 16.91 -4.05 2.81
N PRO A 64 17.94 -4.01 1.95
CA PRO A 64 18.03 -4.88 0.78
C PRO A 64 17.90 -6.37 1.11
N GLU A 65 18.48 -6.81 2.23
CA GLU A 65 18.45 -8.18 2.72
C GLU A 65 17.02 -8.60 3.10
N ASN A 66 16.31 -7.74 3.83
CA ASN A 66 14.94 -8.01 4.23
C ASN A 66 13.96 -7.94 3.06
N LEU A 67 14.19 -7.08 2.06
CA LEU A 67 13.38 -7.06 0.84
C LEU A 67 13.44 -8.39 0.07
N VAL A 68 14.57 -9.09 0.06
CA VAL A 68 14.68 -10.43 -0.56
C VAL A 68 13.74 -11.42 0.15
N VAL A 69 13.74 -11.41 1.48
CA VAL A 69 12.90 -12.27 2.31
C VAL A 69 11.41 -11.94 2.11
N ILE A 70 11.06 -10.64 2.13
CA ILE A 70 9.70 -10.16 1.89
C ILE A 70 9.19 -10.60 0.51
N ARG A 71 9.98 -10.44 -0.55
CA ARG A 71 9.62 -10.90 -1.91
C ARG A 71 9.41 -12.41 -1.97
N LYS A 72 10.22 -13.19 -1.25
CA LYS A 72 10.08 -14.66 -1.20
C LYS A 72 8.79 -15.05 -0.48
N HIS A 73 8.49 -14.42 0.65
CA HIS A 73 7.25 -14.66 1.39
C HIS A 73 6.02 -14.26 0.59
N TRP A 74 6.04 -13.10 -0.06
CA TRP A 74 4.93 -12.63 -0.88
C TRP A 74 4.65 -13.54 -2.06
N ARG A 75 5.69 -13.99 -2.78
CA ARG A 75 5.52 -14.98 -3.86
C ARG A 75 4.88 -16.27 -3.36
N ARG A 76 5.34 -16.80 -2.22
CA ARG A 76 4.74 -18.00 -1.61
C ARG A 76 3.30 -17.76 -1.18
N TRP A 77 3.00 -16.60 -0.61
CA TRP A 77 1.67 -16.25 -0.17
C TRP A 77 0.69 -16.10 -1.35
N GLN A 78 1.15 -15.52 -2.46
CA GLN A 78 0.39 -15.45 -3.71
C GLN A 78 0.07 -16.84 -4.27
N GLN A 79 1.00 -17.79 -4.20
CA GLN A 79 0.81 -19.17 -4.64
C GLN A 79 -0.16 -19.95 -3.74
N ASN A 80 -0.19 -19.63 -2.45
CA ASN A 80 -0.94 -20.37 -1.42
C ASN A 80 -2.34 -19.82 -1.13
N LYS A 81 -2.87 -18.87 -1.92
CA LYS A 81 -4.04 -18.08 -1.51
C LYS A 81 -5.23 -18.92 -1.03
N MET A 82 -5.51 -18.77 0.27
CA MET A 82 -6.72 -19.19 0.99
C MET A 82 -7.75 -18.04 1.15
N LEU A 83 -7.56 -16.91 0.46
CA LEU A 83 -8.54 -15.81 0.42
C LEU A 83 -8.80 -15.48 -1.05
N GLU A 84 -9.84 -16.11 -1.61
CA GLU A 84 -10.26 -16.01 -3.01
C GLU A 84 -10.65 -14.58 -3.44
N ASN A 85 -10.86 -13.66 -2.48
CA ASN A 85 -11.54 -12.39 -2.71
C ASN A 85 -10.62 -11.18 -2.97
N PHE A 86 -9.30 -11.36 -3.07
CA PHE A 86 -8.38 -10.24 -3.26
C PHE A 86 -7.47 -10.45 -4.47
N ASP A 87 -7.48 -9.50 -5.40
CA ASP A 87 -6.50 -9.41 -6.47
C ASP A 87 -5.15 -8.96 -5.91
N PHE A 88 -4.29 -9.94 -5.63
CA PHE A 88 -2.91 -9.68 -5.20
C PHE A 88 -2.00 -10.01 -6.36
N SER A 89 -1.52 -8.96 -7.01
CA SER A 89 -0.51 -9.03 -8.04
C SER A 89 0.80 -8.51 -7.48
N GLY A 90 1.91 -9.13 -7.90
CA GLY A 90 3.26 -8.65 -7.60
C GLY A 90 3.78 -7.78 -8.73
N ASP A 91 4.61 -6.79 -8.41
CA ASP A 91 5.35 -6.06 -9.43
C ASP A 91 6.50 -6.91 -9.99
N PHE A 92 7.22 -6.39 -10.99
CA PHE A 92 8.38 -7.08 -11.56
C PHE A 92 9.50 -7.35 -10.55
N SER A 93 9.52 -6.63 -9.42
CA SER A 93 10.47 -6.85 -8.33
C SER A 93 10.01 -7.92 -7.34
N GLY A 94 8.78 -8.42 -7.46
CA GLY A 94 8.17 -9.39 -6.55
C GLY A 94 7.62 -8.77 -5.26
N LEU A 95 7.45 -7.46 -5.22
CA LEU A 95 6.76 -6.74 -4.13
C LEU A 95 5.26 -6.64 -4.41
N PRO A 96 4.42 -6.55 -3.37
CA PRO A 96 2.98 -6.44 -3.55
C PRO A 96 2.59 -5.14 -4.26
N MET A 97 1.71 -5.26 -5.27
CA MET A 97 1.05 -4.12 -5.89
C MET A 97 -0.25 -3.77 -5.17
N ASN A 98 -0.62 -2.48 -5.24
CA ASN A 98 -1.86 -2.00 -4.61
C ASN A 98 -3.06 -2.41 -5.47
N PRO A 99 -4.05 -3.17 -4.95
CA PRO A 99 -5.21 -3.58 -5.74
C PRO A 99 -6.01 -2.41 -6.34
N ALA A 100 -5.96 -1.23 -5.72
CA ALA A 100 -6.59 -0.01 -6.24
C ALA A 100 -5.79 0.67 -7.39
N GLY A 101 -4.69 0.08 -7.84
CA GLY A 101 -3.83 0.60 -8.90
C GLY A 101 -2.71 1.52 -8.41
N ARG A 102 -2.02 2.14 -9.38
CA ARG A 102 -0.86 3.01 -9.17
C ARG A 102 -1.22 4.22 -8.31
N GLN A 103 -0.40 4.51 -7.31
CA GLN A 103 -0.57 5.65 -6.40
C GLN A 103 0.49 6.75 -6.56
N GLY A 104 1.48 6.55 -7.43
CA GLY A 104 2.55 7.53 -7.68
C GLY A 104 3.70 7.48 -6.68
N ILE A 105 3.74 6.48 -5.81
CA ILE A 105 4.83 6.21 -4.88
C ILE A 105 5.02 4.69 -4.79
N ALA A 106 6.27 4.26 -4.63
CA ALA A 106 6.65 2.86 -4.41
C ALA A 106 7.19 2.66 -3.00
N GLY A 107 7.28 1.40 -2.59
CA GLY A 107 7.67 1.01 -1.23
C GLY A 107 6.47 0.92 -0.30
N ARG A 108 6.77 0.79 0.99
CA ARG A 108 5.79 0.64 2.07
C ARG A 108 5.11 1.96 2.45
N GLY A 109 5.73 3.09 2.11
CA GLY A 109 5.28 4.40 2.57
C GLY A 109 5.29 4.50 4.10
N CYS A 110 4.22 5.03 4.69
CA CYS A 110 4.07 5.13 6.15
C CYS A 110 3.37 3.93 6.79
N HIS A 111 3.10 2.85 6.04
CA HIS A 111 2.46 1.65 6.55
C HIS A 111 3.42 0.77 7.37
N ILE A 112 2.90 -0.15 8.18
CA ILE A 112 3.73 -1.04 9.02
C ILE A 112 4.27 -2.21 8.19
N LYS A 113 3.46 -2.76 7.29
CA LYS A 113 3.79 -3.93 6.46
C LYS A 113 3.82 -3.60 4.96
N PHE A 114 4.59 -4.34 4.18
CA PHE A 114 4.43 -4.36 2.72
C PHE A 114 3.14 -5.08 2.36
N GLY A 115 2.32 -4.47 1.50
CA GLY A 115 1.03 -4.99 1.07
C GLY A 115 -0.09 -4.75 2.08
N ALA A 116 -0.87 -5.79 2.42
CA ALA A 116 -2.07 -5.64 3.24
C ALA A 116 -1.73 -5.26 4.69
N ASN A 117 -2.30 -4.14 5.15
CA ASN A 117 -2.22 -3.68 6.55
C ASN A 117 -3.62 -3.74 7.16
N LEU A 118 -3.94 -4.88 7.78
CA LEU A 118 -5.27 -5.14 8.32
C LEU A 118 -5.51 -4.34 9.60
N ARG A 119 -6.71 -3.78 9.73
CA ARG A 119 -7.19 -3.10 10.94
C ARG A 119 -8.48 -3.75 11.41
N THR A 120 -8.51 -4.17 12.66
CA THR A 120 -9.73 -4.68 13.31
C THR A 120 -10.44 -3.54 13.99
N VAL A 121 -11.69 -3.28 13.60
CA VAL A 121 -12.53 -2.25 14.20
C VAL A 121 -13.68 -2.95 14.92
N TYR A 122 -13.73 -2.79 16.24
CA TYR A 122 -14.83 -3.32 17.05
C TYR A 122 -15.91 -2.24 17.19
N VAL A 123 -17.12 -2.54 16.71
CA VAL A 123 -18.27 -1.65 16.85
C VAL A 123 -19.18 -2.19 17.95
N LEU A 124 -19.13 -1.56 19.12
CA LEU A 124 -19.96 -1.90 20.27
C LEU A 124 -21.25 -1.09 20.21
N LEU A 125 -22.34 -1.74 19.81
CA LEU A 125 -23.67 -1.12 19.79
C LEU A 125 -24.40 -1.43 21.10
N ARG A 126 -24.84 -0.39 21.81
CA ARG A 126 -25.67 -0.51 23.01
C ARG A 126 -27.06 0.06 22.74
N GLY A 127 -28.07 -0.80 22.78
CA GLY A 127 -29.47 -0.36 22.72
C GLY A 127 -29.87 0.41 23.99
N THR A 128 -30.49 1.57 23.83
CA THR A 128 -30.99 2.40 24.96
C THR A 128 -32.43 2.09 25.35
N LYS A 129 -33.16 1.28 24.57
CA LYS A 129 -34.56 0.92 24.84
C LYS A 129 -34.72 -0.61 24.86
N ARG A 130 -35.41 -1.12 25.89
CA ARG A 130 -35.96 -2.48 25.92
C ARG A 130 -37.16 -2.53 24.97
N LYS A 131 -36.94 -2.68 23.66
CA LYS A 131 -37.94 -3.34 22.82
C LYS A 131 -37.43 -4.76 22.59
N GLN A 132 -38.22 -5.72 23.06
CA GLN A 132 -37.96 -7.15 22.96
C GLN A 132 -37.49 -7.47 21.54
N LEU A 133 -36.25 -7.96 21.43
CA LEU A 133 -35.80 -8.70 20.27
C LEU A 133 -36.67 -9.97 20.22
N GLN A 134 -37.71 -9.96 19.38
CA GLN A 134 -38.28 -11.21 18.90
C GLN A 134 -37.39 -11.64 17.74
N VAL A 135 -36.65 -12.73 17.96
CA VAL A 135 -35.99 -13.52 16.92
C VAL A 135 -37.06 -14.40 16.28
#